data_AF-A0AAW2KUS3-F1
#
_entry.id   AF-A0AAW2KUS3-F1
#
_cell.length_a   1.000
_cell.length_b   1.000
_cell.length_c   1.000
_cell.angle_alpha   90.00
_cell.angle_beta   90.00
_cell.angle_gamma   90.00
#
_symmetry.space_group_name_H-M   'P 1'
#
loop_
_entity.id
_entity.type
_entity.pdbx_description
1 polymer ?
#
loop_
_entity_poly.entity_id
_entity_poly.type
_entity_poly.pdbx_seq_one_letter_code
_entity_poly.pdbx_strand_id
1 'polypeptide(L)'
;MKSLFKSKPKTPADLVRQTRDLLIFIDTGGSDTKESKRDEKMTQVSKLIRELKQVLYGDSQSEPVSEACAQLTQEFFRENTLRLLILCLPKLNLETAKMPHRFANLQRQQVQSRLIACDYLEKNIDLMDILIAGYEDIDLALHYGAMLRECIRHQSVARYVLESEHMRKFFDYIRLPNFDIASDAAATFKELLTRHKSTVAEFLSKNYDWFFAEYNSKLLESTNYITRRQAVKESSKSIQIEAFHVFKLFAANQNKPADIVGILVTNRSKLLRLFADFKTEKGSVEDFLARAVDAAKSAGELIRSAFYQTKRVEHKARNRGKSVEGKVDLVTETDKKCEEVIFDFLKLQYPDHKLIGEETAAACGTIELTDEPTWIVDPIDGTTNFVHGFPFVCVSIGLTIGRIPTVGVVYNPIMDELFTAIRGKGAFLNGKPIKVSSQSELVKSLLVTELAANREKAIIDALTNRINSLLLKVRSLRMTGSCALDLCGIACGRNDMFYLAGFGGPWDVAAGAVIVTEAGGVVFDPSGQDFDITSQRVAASNPFIKDAFIEALQQSE
;
A
#
# COMPACT_ATOMS: atom_id res chain seq x y z
N MET A 1 37.52 -40.96 -3.81
CA MET A 1 38.22 -39.69 -3.44
C MET A 1 37.78 -38.55 -4.35
N LYS A 2 36.68 -37.86 -4.04
CA LYS A 2 36.31 -36.55 -4.62
C LYS A 2 35.49 -35.79 -3.56
N SER A 3 36.16 -35.41 -2.47
CA SER A 3 35.59 -34.54 -1.43
C SER A 3 36.70 -33.84 -0.64
N LEU A 4 37.63 -33.22 -1.36
CA LEU A 4 38.62 -32.32 -0.79
C LEU A 4 38.60 -31.05 -1.64
N PHE A 5 38.62 -29.90 -0.97
CA PHE A 5 38.42 -28.53 -1.52
C PHE A 5 36.96 -28.05 -1.61
N LYS A 6 36.31 -27.79 -0.46
CA LYS A 6 35.38 -26.65 -0.40
C LYS A 6 36.22 -25.38 -0.58
N SER A 7 35.95 -24.60 -1.63
CA SER A 7 36.63 -23.31 -1.84
C SER A 7 36.47 -22.42 -0.60
N LYS A 8 37.54 -21.76 -0.18
CA LYS A 8 37.53 -20.79 0.93
C LYS A 8 36.38 -19.78 0.70
N PRO A 9 35.58 -19.43 1.72
CA PRO A 9 34.52 -18.43 1.56
C PRO A 9 35.14 -17.13 1.06
N LYS A 10 34.56 -16.55 0.02
CA LYS A 10 35.05 -15.31 -0.59
C LYS A 10 34.82 -14.16 0.37
N THR A 11 35.80 -13.29 0.51
CA THR A 11 35.63 -12.05 1.28
C THR A 11 34.74 -11.06 0.51
N PRO A 12 34.11 -10.08 1.17
CA PRO A 12 33.40 -9.00 0.49
C PRO A 12 34.23 -8.31 -0.60
N ALA A 13 35.51 -8.06 -0.34
CA ALA A 13 36.44 -7.47 -1.31
C ALA A 13 36.67 -8.39 -2.53
N ASP A 14 36.82 -9.71 -2.31
CA ASP A 14 36.95 -10.67 -3.40
C ASP A 14 35.71 -10.73 -4.28
N LEU A 15 34.52 -10.64 -3.68
CA LEU A 15 33.25 -10.64 -4.40
C LEU A 15 33.14 -9.41 -5.30
N VAL A 16 33.45 -8.21 -4.78
CA VAL A 16 33.43 -6.97 -5.56
C VAL A 16 34.43 -7.04 -6.70
N ARG A 17 35.68 -7.42 -6.42
CA ARG A 17 36.74 -7.52 -7.44
C ARG A 17 36.37 -8.51 -8.55
N GLN A 18 35.93 -9.72 -8.21
CA GLN A 18 35.51 -10.71 -9.21
C GLN A 18 34.32 -10.24 -10.04
N THR A 19 33.37 -9.53 -9.42
CA THR A 19 32.20 -8.98 -10.11
C THR A 19 32.66 -7.91 -11.11
N ARG A 20 33.53 -7.00 -10.67
CA ARG A 20 34.14 -5.97 -11.51
C ARG A 20 34.90 -6.57 -12.69
N ASP A 21 35.77 -7.55 -12.47
CA ASP A 21 36.57 -8.17 -13.54
C ASP A 21 35.66 -8.80 -14.62
N LEU A 22 34.58 -9.46 -14.21
CA LEU A 22 33.61 -10.01 -15.15
C LEU A 22 32.77 -8.94 -15.86
N LEU A 23 32.40 -7.85 -15.16
CA LEU A 23 31.70 -6.73 -15.79
C LEU A 23 32.60 -6.04 -16.82
N ILE A 24 33.89 -5.86 -16.55
CA ILE A 24 34.86 -5.34 -17.53
C ILE A 24 34.91 -6.26 -18.76
N PHE A 25 34.97 -7.58 -18.55
CA PHE A 25 34.96 -8.55 -19.64
C PHE A 25 33.69 -8.47 -20.50
N ILE A 26 32.52 -8.27 -19.87
CA ILE A 26 31.25 -8.08 -20.57
C ILE A 26 31.25 -6.74 -21.32
N ASP A 27 31.82 -5.69 -20.72
CA ASP A 27 31.81 -4.36 -21.28
C ASP A 27 32.69 -4.23 -22.53
N THR A 28 33.95 -4.69 -22.45
CA THR A 28 34.97 -4.52 -23.51
C THR A 28 34.72 -5.36 -24.76
N GLY A 29 33.65 -6.16 -24.78
CA GLY A 29 33.24 -6.90 -25.96
C GLY A 29 34.00 -8.22 -26.10
N GLY A 30 33.35 -9.30 -25.67
CA GLY A 30 33.59 -10.62 -26.22
C GLY A 30 33.05 -10.78 -27.65
N SER A 31 33.18 -9.78 -28.53
CA SER A 31 32.68 -9.83 -29.91
C SER A 31 33.39 -10.90 -30.75
N ASP A 32 34.59 -11.34 -30.33
CA ASP A 32 35.36 -12.45 -30.92
C ASP A 32 35.31 -13.76 -30.12
N THR A 33 34.53 -13.82 -29.03
CA THR A 33 34.41 -15.04 -28.21
C THR A 33 33.14 -15.82 -28.55
N LYS A 34 33.31 -17.13 -28.79
CA LYS A 34 32.21 -18.10 -28.96
C LYS A 34 31.08 -17.85 -27.94
N GLU A 35 29.84 -17.82 -28.41
CA GLU A 35 28.60 -17.60 -27.64
C GLU A 35 28.56 -18.39 -26.31
N SER A 36 29.00 -19.64 -26.33
CA SER A 36 29.14 -20.50 -25.14
C SER A 36 30.02 -19.92 -24.02
N LYS A 37 31.10 -19.19 -24.34
CA LYS A 37 31.94 -18.53 -23.32
C LYS A 37 31.24 -17.32 -22.71
N ARG A 38 30.41 -16.61 -23.49
CA ARG A 38 29.64 -15.46 -23.00
C ARG A 38 28.56 -15.91 -22.02
N ASP A 39 27.86 -17.01 -22.32
CA ASP A 39 26.83 -17.58 -21.45
C ASP A 39 27.41 -18.08 -20.12
N GLU A 40 28.58 -18.72 -20.17
CA GLU A 40 29.30 -19.16 -18.97
C GLU A 40 29.64 -17.95 -18.08
N LYS A 41 30.14 -16.87 -18.68
CA LYS A 41 30.50 -15.63 -17.96
C LYS A 41 29.27 -14.91 -17.42
N MET A 42 28.16 -14.91 -18.16
CA MET A 42 26.88 -14.34 -17.70
C MET A 42 26.34 -15.09 -16.48
N THR A 43 26.46 -16.42 -16.49
CA THR A 43 26.09 -17.28 -15.35
C THR A 43 26.97 -16.98 -14.13
N GLN A 44 28.27 -16.76 -14.35
CA GLN A 44 29.21 -16.38 -13.28
C GLN A 44 28.85 -15.01 -12.67
N VAL A 45 28.51 -14.01 -13.50
CA VAL A 45 28.05 -12.69 -13.02
C VAL A 45 26.75 -12.79 -12.23
N SER A 46 25.76 -13.53 -12.74
CA SER A 46 24.48 -13.76 -12.06
C SER A 46 24.70 -14.37 -10.66
N LYS A 47 25.63 -15.34 -10.56
CA LYS A 47 26.01 -15.97 -9.29
C LYS A 47 26.67 -14.99 -8.32
N LEU A 48 27.62 -14.19 -8.79
CA LEU A 48 28.32 -13.21 -7.95
C LEU A 48 27.38 -12.10 -7.45
N ILE A 49 26.48 -11.61 -8.28
CA ILE A 49 25.50 -10.60 -7.87
C ILE A 49 24.55 -11.16 -6.80
N ARG A 50 24.19 -12.45 -6.89
CA ARG A 50 23.45 -13.14 -5.83
C ARG A 50 24.26 -13.26 -4.54
N GLU A 51 25.55 -13.58 -4.62
CA GLU A 51 26.45 -13.62 -3.46
C GLU A 51 26.58 -12.23 -2.81
N LEU A 52 26.72 -11.16 -3.60
CA LEU A 52 26.70 -9.77 -3.11
C LEU A 52 25.38 -9.43 -2.40
N LYS A 53 24.24 -9.87 -2.95
CA LYS A 53 22.93 -9.69 -2.31
C LYS A 53 22.85 -10.42 -0.97
N GLN A 54 23.35 -11.65 -0.88
CA GLN A 54 23.34 -12.41 0.37
C GLN A 54 24.15 -11.71 1.47
N VAL A 55 25.27 -11.08 1.13
CA VAL A 55 26.03 -10.28 2.11
C VAL A 55 25.20 -9.11 2.63
N LEU A 56 24.45 -8.42 1.76
CA LEU A 56 23.70 -7.21 2.11
C LEU A 56 22.35 -7.43 2.79
N TYR A 57 21.73 -8.58 2.55
CA TYR A 57 20.37 -8.88 3.03
C TYR A 57 20.29 -10.13 3.92
N GLY A 58 21.39 -10.87 4.06
CA GLY A 58 21.37 -12.19 4.68
C GLY A 58 20.77 -13.27 3.77
N ASP A 59 20.64 -14.47 4.33
CA ASP A 59 19.90 -15.58 3.75
C ASP A 59 18.88 -16.14 4.75
N SER A 60 18.20 -17.25 4.44
CA SER A 60 17.20 -17.84 5.32
C SER A 60 17.78 -18.39 6.63
N GLN A 61 19.10 -18.39 6.81
CA GLN A 61 19.78 -18.94 7.99
C GLN A 61 20.66 -17.92 8.73
N SER A 62 20.99 -16.78 8.11
CA SER A 62 21.93 -15.81 8.67
C SER A 62 21.53 -14.36 8.33
N GLU A 63 21.55 -13.50 9.35
CA GLU A 63 21.37 -12.06 9.20
C GLU A 63 22.62 -11.39 8.58
N PRO A 64 22.47 -10.27 7.87
CA PRO A 64 23.60 -9.56 7.27
C PRO A 64 24.57 -9.04 8.34
N VAL A 65 25.85 -9.36 8.19
CA VAL A 65 26.90 -8.90 9.11
C VAL A 65 27.27 -7.46 8.77
N SER A 66 27.10 -6.54 9.74
CA SER A 66 27.32 -5.10 9.55
C SER A 66 28.72 -4.75 9.03
N GLU A 67 29.77 -5.38 9.57
CA GLU A 67 31.15 -5.16 9.12
C GLU A 67 31.36 -5.63 7.67
N ALA A 68 30.80 -6.78 7.30
CA ALA A 68 30.87 -7.29 5.93
C ALA A 68 30.09 -6.40 4.95
N CYS A 69 28.95 -5.86 5.36
CA CYS A 69 28.16 -4.90 4.58
C CYS A 69 28.94 -3.59 4.36
N ALA A 70 29.57 -3.07 5.41
CA ALA A 70 30.38 -1.86 5.34
C ALA A 70 31.60 -2.05 4.43
N GLN A 71 32.31 -3.17 4.57
CA GLN A 71 33.45 -3.51 3.72
C GLN A 71 33.03 -3.68 2.25
N LEU A 72 31.93 -4.40 1.99
CA LEU A 72 31.38 -4.56 0.64
C LEU A 72 31.05 -3.20 0.03
N THR A 73 30.35 -2.34 0.78
CA THR A 73 29.95 -1.00 0.34
C THR A 73 31.16 -0.15 -0.01
N GLN A 74 32.17 -0.14 0.86
CA GLN A 74 33.40 0.62 0.65
C GLN A 74 34.11 0.18 -0.64
N GLU A 75 34.34 -1.13 -0.81
CA GLU A 75 35.02 -1.67 -1.99
C GLU A 75 34.18 -1.46 -3.26
N PHE A 76 32.86 -1.63 -3.19
CA PHE A 76 31.97 -1.47 -4.35
C PHE A 76 32.05 -0.08 -4.98
N PHE A 77 32.01 0.98 -4.14
CA PHE A 77 32.16 2.36 -4.61
C PHE A 77 33.62 2.71 -4.94
N ARG A 78 34.58 2.26 -4.13
CA ARG A 78 36.02 2.51 -4.36
C ARG A 78 36.47 1.99 -5.72
N GLU A 79 36.05 0.78 -6.08
CA GLU A 79 36.38 0.10 -7.33
C GLU A 79 35.48 0.54 -8.50
N ASN A 80 34.66 1.59 -8.33
CA ASN A 80 33.80 2.13 -9.38
C ASN A 80 32.87 1.06 -10.01
N THR A 81 32.42 0.10 -9.19
CA THR A 81 31.65 -1.07 -9.66
C THR A 81 30.25 -0.66 -10.07
N LEU A 82 29.65 0.36 -9.43
CA LEU A 82 28.34 0.89 -9.78
C LEU A 82 28.29 1.35 -11.25
N ARG A 83 29.30 2.12 -11.68
CA ARG A 83 29.40 2.61 -13.07
C ARG A 83 29.39 1.47 -14.07
N LEU A 84 30.23 0.45 -13.85
CA LEU A 84 30.29 -0.71 -14.74
C LEU A 84 28.96 -1.48 -14.74
N LEU A 85 28.30 -1.61 -13.59
CA LEU A 85 27.01 -2.27 -13.49
C LEU A 85 25.95 -1.53 -14.34
N ILE A 86 25.92 -0.19 -14.28
CA ILE A 86 25.01 0.65 -15.06
C ILE A 86 25.30 0.52 -16.57
N LEU A 87 26.57 0.58 -16.97
CA LEU A 87 26.99 0.47 -18.38
C LEU A 87 26.73 -0.93 -18.96
N CYS A 88 26.90 -1.98 -18.16
CA CYS A 88 26.67 -3.35 -18.59
C CYS A 88 25.19 -3.73 -18.58
N LEU A 89 24.29 -2.93 -18.03
CA LEU A 89 22.87 -3.30 -17.88
C LEU A 89 22.23 -3.83 -19.18
N PRO A 90 22.42 -3.20 -20.36
CA PRO A 90 21.89 -3.69 -21.64
C PRO A 90 22.51 -5.01 -22.10
N LYS A 91 23.66 -5.37 -21.56
CA LYS A 91 24.41 -6.59 -21.90
C LYS A 91 24.11 -7.74 -20.95
N LEU A 92 23.47 -7.46 -19.80
CA LEU A 92 23.12 -8.45 -18.77
C LEU A 92 21.79 -9.13 -19.10
N ASN A 93 21.58 -10.35 -18.59
CA ASN A 93 20.28 -11.00 -18.69
C ASN A 93 19.22 -10.29 -17.80
N LEU A 94 17.93 -10.43 -18.13
CA LEU A 94 16.83 -9.75 -17.44
C LEU A 94 16.79 -10.02 -15.93
N GLU A 95 17.09 -11.25 -15.49
CA GLU A 95 17.15 -11.60 -14.06
C GLU A 95 18.26 -10.85 -13.31
N THR A 96 19.42 -10.67 -13.96
CA THR A 96 20.52 -9.88 -13.40
C THR A 96 20.24 -8.38 -13.48
N ALA A 97 19.57 -7.92 -14.54
CA ALA A 97 19.16 -6.53 -14.70
C ALA A 97 18.09 -6.09 -13.68
N LYS A 98 17.35 -7.03 -13.07
CA LYS A 98 16.44 -6.79 -11.93
C LYS A 98 17.16 -6.55 -10.60
N MET A 99 18.47 -6.75 -10.50
CA MET A 99 19.20 -6.69 -9.23
C MET A 99 19.81 -5.32 -8.84
N PRO A 100 20.17 -4.40 -9.76
CA PRO A 100 20.81 -3.13 -9.45
C PRO A 100 20.06 -2.20 -8.50
N HIS A 101 18.74 -2.06 -8.63
CA HIS A 101 17.93 -1.25 -7.69
C HIS A 101 17.90 -1.87 -6.28
N ARG A 102 18.19 -3.17 -6.15
CA ARG A 102 18.32 -3.85 -4.87
C ARG A 102 19.66 -3.54 -4.19
N PHE A 103 20.54 -2.75 -4.79
CA PHE A 103 21.67 -2.12 -4.11
C PHE A 103 21.31 -0.76 -3.47
N ALA A 104 20.02 -0.41 -3.37
CA ALA A 104 19.53 0.70 -2.55
C ALA A 104 20.08 0.68 -1.11
N ASN A 105 20.39 -0.50 -0.57
CA ASN A 105 21.06 -0.63 0.73
C ASN A 105 22.48 -0.03 0.69
N LEU A 106 23.27 -0.29 -0.37
CA LEU A 106 24.61 0.29 -0.52
C LEU A 106 24.59 1.82 -0.50
N GLN A 107 23.58 2.42 -1.14
CA GLN A 107 23.44 3.89 -1.16
C GLN A 107 23.07 4.48 0.21
N ARG A 108 22.43 3.67 1.07
CA ARG A 108 21.99 4.05 2.42
C ARG A 108 22.96 3.63 3.53
N GLN A 109 23.89 2.71 3.24
CA GLN A 109 24.81 2.16 4.23
C GLN A 109 25.81 3.22 4.68
N GLN A 110 25.90 3.41 6.00
CA GLN A 110 26.94 4.22 6.60
C GLN A 110 28.19 3.38 6.83
N VAL A 111 29.33 3.87 6.37
CA VAL A 111 30.65 3.31 6.66
C VAL A 111 31.41 4.33 7.47
N GLN A 112 31.80 3.98 8.71
CA GLN A 112 32.42 4.91 9.66
C GLN A 112 31.58 6.20 9.85
N SER A 113 30.25 6.05 9.95
CA SER A 113 29.28 7.15 10.09
C SER A 113 29.21 8.13 8.90
N ARG A 114 29.73 7.75 7.72
CA ARG A 114 29.63 8.53 6.48
C ARG A 114 28.88 7.77 5.40
N LEU A 115 28.10 8.49 4.59
CA LEU A 115 27.44 7.95 3.41
C LEU A 115 28.40 8.00 2.22
N ILE A 116 29.22 6.96 2.06
CA ILE A 116 30.22 6.87 0.97
C ILE A 116 29.58 7.03 -0.41
N ALA A 117 28.34 6.56 -0.57
CA ALA A 117 27.60 6.70 -1.82
C ALA A 117 27.41 8.15 -2.25
N CYS A 118 27.19 9.08 -1.31
CA CYS A 118 27.02 10.50 -1.61
C CYS A 118 28.31 11.07 -2.22
N ASP A 119 29.45 10.85 -1.57
CA ASP A 119 30.77 11.31 -2.03
C ASP A 119 31.14 10.70 -3.39
N TYR A 120 30.77 9.43 -3.61
CA TYR A 120 31.00 8.75 -4.88
C TYR A 120 30.14 9.32 -6.01
N LEU A 121 28.84 9.52 -5.77
CA LEU A 121 27.91 10.04 -6.77
C LEU A 121 28.25 11.49 -7.16
N GLU A 122 28.69 12.32 -6.21
CA GLU A 122 29.17 13.67 -6.51
C GLU A 122 30.37 13.68 -7.46
N LYS A 123 31.25 12.68 -7.37
CA LYS A 123 32.41 12.52 -8.27
C LYS A 123 32.07 11.83 -9.59
N ASN A 124 30.90 11.21 -9.71
CA ASN A 124 30.44 10.42 -10.85
C ASN A 124 29.04 10.86 -11.30
N ILE A 125 28.80 12.18 -11.29
CA ILE A 125 27.46 12.72 -11.47
C ILE A 125 26.90 12.47 -12.88
N ASP A 126 27.80 12.28 -13.86
CA ASP A 126 27.48 11.88 -15.23
C ASP A 126 26.76 10.52 -15.32
N LEU A 127 26.80 9.70 -14.25
CA LEU A 127 25.96 8.50 -14.17
C LEU A 127 24.47 8.85 -14.25
N MET A 128 24.06 10.03 -13.80
CA MET A 128 22.66 10.46 -13.87
C MET A 128 22.22 10.63 -15.32
N ASP A 129 23.10 11.14 -16.17
CA ASP A 129 22.82 11.33 -17.60
C ASP A 129 22.52 9.98 -18.27
N ILE A 130 23.30 8.95 -17.90
CA ILE A 130 23.11 7.57 -18.38
C ILE A 130 21.80 6.99 -17.84
N LEU A 131 21.53 7.12 -16.55
CA LEU A 131 20.29 6.60 -15.94
C LEU A 131 19.05 7.27 -16.52
N ILE A 132 19.09 8.58 -16.77
CA ILE A 132 17.94 9.31 -17.33
C ILE A 132 17.75 8.99 -18.81
N ALA A 133 18.82 8.85 -19.59
CA ALA A 133 18.73 8.38 -20.97
C ALA A 133 18.17 6.95 -21.06
N GLY A 134 18.37 6.13 -20.03
CA GLY A 134 17.84 4.77 -19.94
C GLY A 134 16.31 4.63 -20.01
N TYR A 135 15.54 5.71 -19.79
CA TYR A 135 14.09 5.71 -20.03
C TYR A 135 13.73 5.54 -21.52
N GLU A 136 14.66 5.78 -22.44
CA GLU A 136 14.49 5.58 -23.88
C GLU A 136 14.53 4.07 -24.28
N ASP A 137 15.06 3.21 -23.40
CA ASP A 137 15.08 1.75 -23.57
C ASP A 137 13.84 1.12 -22.90
N ILE A 138 12.88 0.66 -23.72
CA ILE A 138 11.59 0.14 -23.23
C ILE A 138 11.75 -1.08 -22.31
N ASP A 139 12.74 -1.92 -22.55
CA ASP A 139 12.93 -3.16 -21.79
C ASP A 139 13.61 -2.90 -20.43
N LEU A 140 14.40 -1.84 -20.34
CA LEU A 140 15.22 -1.52 -19.16
C LEU A 140 14.83 -0.25 -18.43
N ALA A 141 13.91 0.55 -18.96
CA ALA A 141 13.51 1.84 -18.40
C ALA A 141 13.14 1.78 -16.91
N LEU A 142 12.37 0.76 -16.50
CA LEU A 142 11.97 0.60 -15.09
C LEU A 142 13.18 0.31 -14.16
N HIS A 143 14.22 -0.34 -14.68
CA HIS A 143 15.44 -0.61 -13.92
C HIS A 143 16.29 0.66 -13.77
N TYR A 144 16.42 1.42 -14.85
CA TYR A 144 17.08 2.72 -14.84
C TYR A 144 16.36 3.72 -13.93
N GLY A 145 15.04 3.81 -14.03
CA GLY A 145 14.19 4.65 -13.18
C GLY A 145 14.30 4.30 -11.70
N ALA A 146 14.27 3.02 -11.36
CA ALA A 146 14.45 2.57 -9.97
C ALA A 146 15.85 2.91 -9.40
N MET A 147 16.92 2.76 -10.19
CA MET A 147 18.26 3.18 -9.77
C MET A 147 18.36 4.70 -9.59
N LEU A 148 17.78 5.46 -10.53
CA LEU A 148 17.77 6.92 -10.48
C LEU A 148 17.05 7.43 -9.23
N ARG A 149 15.89 6.84 -8.88
CA ARG A 149 15.14 7.21 -7.66
C ARG A 149 15.94 7.03 -6.37
N GLU A 150 16.79 6.00 -6.30
CA GLU A 150 17.68 5.84 -5.16
C GLU A 150 18.77 6.91 -5.15
N CYS A 151 19.35 7.27 -6.30
CA CYS A 151 20.39 8.28 -6.39
C CYS A 151 19.90 9.70 -6.03
N ILE A 152 18.69 10.09 -6.49
CA ILE A 152 18.11 11.42 -6.19
C ILE A 152 17.70 11.60 -4.72
N ARG A 153 17.82 10.56 -3.89
CA ARG A 153 17.72 10.72 -2.42
C ARG A 153 18.82 11.60 -1.85
N HIS A 154 19.97 11.65 -2.52
CA HIS A 154 21.07 12.55 -2.17
C HIS A 154 20.79 13.95 -2.75
N GLN A 155 20.87 14.98 -1.92
CA GLN A 155 20.50 16.35 -2.30
C GLN A 155 21.37 16.91 -3.43
N SER A 156 22.68 16.61 -3.43
CA SER A 156 23.62 17.02 -4.48
C SER A 156 23.26 16.43 -5.84
N VAL A 157 22.87 15.15 -5.86
CA VAL A 157 22.40 14.46 -7.06
C VAL A 157 21.08 15.03 -7.56
N ALA A 158 20.10 15.21 -6.67
CA ALA A 158 18.82 15.80 -7.05
C ALA A 158 18.99 17.23 -7.60
N ARG A 159 19.87 18.03 -7.01
CA ARG A 159 20.20 19.38 -7.51
C ARG A 159 20.74 19.30 -8.94
N TYR A 160 21.70 18.41 -9.20
CA TYR A 160 22.25 18.23 -10.54
C TYR A 160 21.16 17.88 -11.57
N VAL A 161 20.30 16.91 -11.26
CA VAL A 161 19.23 16.50 -12.18
C VAL A 161 18.25 17.65 -12.45
N LEU A 162 17.84 18.38 -11.40
CA LEU A 162 16.95 19.54 -11.53
C LEU A 162 17.56 20.65 -12.41
N GLU A 163 18.84 20.96 -12.21
CA GLU A 163 19.54 22.06 -12.91
C GLU A 163 20.04 21.66 -14.32
N SER A 164 19.95 20.39 -14.68
CA SER A 164 20.35 19.88 -16.00
C SER A 164 19.24 19.94 -17.04
N GLU A 165 19.62 19.87 -18.32
CA GLU A 165 18.67 19.73 -19.45
C GLU A 165 17.82 18.44 -19.36
N HIS A 166 18.25 17.46 -18.56
CA HIS A 166 17.50 16.24 -18.34
C HIS A 166 16.15 16.48 -17.66
N MET A 167 15.99 17.57 -16.90
CA MET A 167 14.70 17.90 -16.29
C MET A 167 13.61 18.10 -17.35
N ARG A 168 13.96 18.62 -18.54
CA ARG A 168 13.02 18.76 -19.67
C ARG A 168 12.58 17.41 -20.23
N LYS A 169 13.48 16.42 -20.27
CA LYS A 169 13.18 15.08 -20.81
C LYS A 169 12.06 14.37 -20.05
N PHE A 170 11.91 14.62 -18.75
CA PHE A 170 10.82 14.03 -17.97
C PHE A 170 9.43 14.40 -18.48
N PHE A 171 9.25 15.61 -19.02
CA PHE A 171 7.97 15.99 -19.63
C PHE A 171 7.62 15.10 -20.84
N ASP A 172 8.63 14.62 -21.55
CA ASP A 172 8.46 13.73 -22.70
C ASP A 172 8.29 12.27 -22.23
N TYR A 173 9.05 11.84 -21.22
CA TYR A 173 8.94 10.48 -20.67
C TYR A 173 7.59 10.19 -20.00
N ILE A 174 7.02 11.16 -19.30
CA ILE A 174 5.66 11.06 -18.70
C ILE A 174 4.57 10.92 -19.77
N ARG A 175 4.88 11.27 -21.02
CA ARG A 175 3.97 11.19 -22.17
C ARG A 175 4.20 9.97 -23.03
N LEU A 176 5.12 9.08 -22.65
CA LEU A 176 5.36 7.85 -23.40
C LEU A 176 4.08 6.99 -23.48
N PRO A 177 3.86 6.28 -24.59
CA PRO A 177 2.69 5.42 -24.75
C PRO A 177 2.71 4.19 -23.84
N ASN A 178 3.91 3.76 -23.41
CA ASN A 178 4.05 2.68 -22.43
C ASN A 178 3.68 3.20 -21.03
N PHE A 179 2.55 2.70 -20.51
CA PHE A 179 1.98 3.15 -19.24
C PHE A 179 2.90 2.94 -18.05
N ASP A 180 3.55 1.79 -17.94
CA ASP A 180 4.41 1.47 -16.80
C ASP A 180 5.60 2.41 -16.74
N ILE A 181 6.23 2.67 -17.90
CA ILE A 181 7.37 3.59 -18.01
C ILE A 181 6.95 5.03 -17.74
N ALA A 182 5.84 5.49 -18.32
CA ALA A 182 5.33 6.84 -18.11
C ALA A 182 4.97 7.08 -16.63
N SER A 183 4.35 6.10 -15.98
CA SER A 183 4.02 6.14 -14.55
C SER A 183 5.27 6.15 -13.67
N ASP A 184 6.27 5.35 -14.01
CA ASP A 184 7.55 5.33 -13.31
C ASP A 184 8.30 6.67 -13.45
N ALA A 185 8.34 7.24 -14.65
CA ALA A 185 8.92 8.57 -14.92
C ALA A 185 8.19 9.67 -14.14
N ALA A 186 6.86 9.61 -14.06
CA ALA A 186 6.05 10.55 -13.28
C ALA A 186 6.34 10.45 -11.77
N ALA A 187 6.55 9.24 -11.25
CA ALA A 187 6.94 9.03 -9.86
C ALA A 187 8.32 9.64 -9.56
N THR A 188 9.31 9.41 -10.43
CA THR A 188 10.65 10.00 -10.31
C THR A 188 10.61 11.52 -10.40
N PHE A 189 9.88 12.08 -11.36
CA PHE A 189 9.67 13.52 -11.52
C PHE A 189 9.03 14.16 -10.29
N LYS A 190 8.00 13.52 -9.73
CA LYS A 190 7.36 13.97 -8.49
C LYS A 190 8.33 13.94 -7.31
N GLU A 191 9.14 12.89 -7.18
CA GLU A 191 10.12 12.76 -6.11
C GLU A 191 11.18 13.86 -6.17
N LEU A 192 11.70 14.16 -7.36
CA LEU A 192 12.62 15.29 -7.61
C LEU A 192 12.02 16.62 -7.14
N LEU A 193 10.74 16.86 -7.41
CA LEU A 193 10.05 18.10 -7.08
C LEU A 193 9.52 18.20 -5.64
N THR A 194 9.63 17.14 -4.82
CA THR A 194 9.00 17.14 -3.49
C THR A 194 9.92 16.74 -2.35
N ARG A 195 10.98 15.97 -2.60
CA ARG A 195 11.87 15.47 -1.54
C ARG A 195 12.71 16.58 -0.89
N HIS A 196 13.46 17.33 -1.70
CA HIS A 196 14.44 18.33 -1.21
C HIS A 196 13.89 19.75 -1.32
N LYS A 197 12.97 20.11 -0.41
CA LYS A 197 12.15 21.34 -0.50
C LYS A 197 12.95 22.62 -0.79
N SER A 198 14.11 22.80 -0.15
CA SER A 198 14.95 24.00 -0.35
C SER A 198 15.54 24.07 -1.75
N THR A 199 16.14 22.98 -2.23
CA THR A 199 16.69 22.87 -3.58
C THR A 199 15.60 23.07 -4.64
N VAL A 200 14.43 22.47 -4.44
CA VAL A 200 13.31 22.61 -5.39
C VAL A 200 12.77 24.04 -5.42
N ALA A 201 12.60 24.68 -4.27
CA ALA A 201 12.13 26.07 -4.21
C ALA A 201 13.09 27.01 -4.93
N GLU A 202 14.40 26.81 -4.74
CA GLU A 202 15.44 27.55 -5.46
C GLU A 202 15.35 27.31 -6.98
N PHE A 203 15.27 26.04 -7.40
CA PHE A 203 15.14 25.66 -8.81
C PHE A 203 13.90 26.30 -9.46
N LEU A 204 12.71 26.13 -8.86
CA LEU A 204 11.46 26.64 -9.41
C LEU A 204 11.43 28.17 -9.46
N SER A 205 12.07 28.85 -8.49
CA SER A 205 12.16 30.31 -8.51
C SER A 205 13.04 30.82 -9.65
N LYS A 206 14.15 30.12 -9.95
CA LYS A 206 15.07 30.48 -11.05
C LYS A 206 14.52 30.12 -12.44
N ASN A 207 13.69 29.07 -12.50
CA ASN A 207 13.27 28.42 -13.75
C ASN A 207 11.76 28.55 -14.03
N TYR A 208 11.08 29.46 -13.32
CA TYR A 208 9.63 29.57 -13.31
C TYR A 208 9.01 29.59 -14.72
N ASP A 209 9.48 30.50 -15.57
CA ASP A 209 8.85 30.77 -16.86
C ASP A 209 8.82 29.55 -17.78
N TRP A 210 9.98 28.94 -18.03
CA TRP A 210 10.04 27.78 -18.92
C TRP A 210 9.43 26.54 -18.26
N PHE A 211 9.65 26.32 -16.96
CA PHE A 211 9.19 25.12 -16.28
C PHE A 211 7.66 25.05 -16.28
N PHE A 212 7.00 26.14 -15.88
CA PHE A 212 5.54 26.17 -15.87
C PHE A 212 4.95 26.28 -17.28
N ALA A 213 5.64 26.88 -18.25
CA ALA A 213 5.21 26.83 -19.65
C ALA A 213 5.18 25.38 -20.19
N GLU A 214 6.23 24.60 -19.94
CA GLU A 214 6.30 23.17 -20.31
C GLU A 214 5.29 22.34 -19.52
N TYR A 215 5.17 22.58 -18.20
CA TYR A 215 4.22 21.88 -17.35
C TYR A 215 2.76 22.08 -17.82
N ASN A 216 2.40 23.31 -18.14
CA ASN A 216 1.07 23.65 -18.64
C ASN A 216 0.81 23.01 -20.00
N SER A 217 1.68 23.28 -20.98
CA SER A 217 1.47 22.86 -22.37
C SER A 217 1.61 21.35 -22.58
N LYS A 218 2.59 20.70 -21.94
CA LYS A 218 2.87 19.27 -22.14
C LYS A 218 2.07 18.37 -21.22
N LEU A 219 1.72 18.82 -20.01
CA LEU A 219 1.05 17.96 -19.04
C LEU A 219 -0.42 18.36 -18.79
N LEU A 220 -0.68 19.61 -18.39
CA LEU A 220 -2.05 20.05 -18.07
C LEU A 220 -2.96 20.10 -19.30
N GLU A 221 -2.43 20.50 -20.45
CA GLU A 221 -3.15 20.57 -21.73
C GLU A 221 -3.06 19.26 -22.53
N SER A 222 -2.40 18.22 -21.99
CA SER A 222 -2.21 16.95 -22.69
C SER A 222 -3.54 16.31 -23.07
N THR A 223 -3.68 15.87 -24.32
CA THR A 223 -4.85 15.11 -24.79
C THR A 223 -4.94 13.72 -24.13
N ASN A 224 -3.81 13.19 -23.63
CA ASN A 224 -3.78 11.95 -22.87
C ASN A 224 -4.34 12.18 -21.46
N TYR A 225 -5.50 11.58 -21.19
CA TYR A 225 -6.17 11.64 -19.89
C TYR A 225 -5.25 11.24 -18.72
N ILE A 226 -4.37 10.25 -18.89
CA ILE A 226 -3.49 9.75 -17.84
C ILE A 226 -2.37 10.74 -17.53
N THR A 227 -1.73 11.32 -18.54
CA THR A 227 -0.73 12.39 -18.37
C THR A 227 -1.34 13.59 -17.64
N ARG A 228 -2.54 14.00 -18.07
CA ARG A 228 -3.28 15.10 -17.43
C ARG A 228 -3.64 14.76 -15.98
N ARG A 229 -4.07 13.52 -15.75
CA ARG A 229 -4.38 12.97 -14.42
C ARG A 229 -3.14 12.94 -13.51
N GLN A 230 -1.95 12.61 -14.01
CA GLN A 230 -0.72 12.57 -13.22
C GLN A 230 -0.22 13.98 -12.86
N ALA A 231 -0.40 14.96 -13.75
CA ALA A 231 -0.01 16.35 -13.50
C ALA A 231 -0.98 17.08 -12.56
N VAL A 232 -2.29 16.91 -12.74
CA VAL A 232 -3.29 17.54 -11.85
C VAL A 232 -3.54 16.73 -10.58
N LYS A 233 -3.10 15.46 -10.54
CA LYS A 233 -3.47 14.47 -9.52
C LYS A 233 -5.01 14.27 -9.51
N GLU A 234 -5.49 13.47 -10.47
CA GLU A 234 -6.82 12.79 -10.52
C GLU A 234 -7.97 13.37 -11.36
N SER A 235 -9.11 12.66 -11.38
CA SER A 235 -10.18 12.63 -12.40
C SER A 235 -11.06 13.90 -12.50
N SER A 236 -11.89 14.00 -13.54
CA SER A 236 -12.52 15.24 -14.02
C SER A 236 -13.31 16.09 -13.02
N LYS A 237 -13.87 15.51 -11.94
CA LYS A 237 -14.48 16.27 -10.83
C LYS A 237 -13.46 16.73 -9.78
N SER A 238 -12.42 15.96 -9.50
CA SER A 238 -11.33 16.37 -8.60
C SER A 238 -10.39 17.39 -9.23
N ILE A 239 -10.26 17.45 -10.56
CA ILE A 239 -9.57 18.56 -11.27
C ILE A 239 -10.16 19.92 -10.87
N GLN A 240 -11.50 20.01 -10.73
CA GLN A 240 -12.14 21.25 -10.33
C GLN A 240 -11.79 21.63 -8.89
N ILE A 241 -11.75 20.65 -7.98
CA ILE A 241 -11.42 20.86 -6.56
C ILE A 241 -9.93 21.20 -6.37
N GLU A 242 -9.02 20.51 -7.05
CA GLU A 242 -7.59 20.81 -7.00
C GLU A 242 -7.27 22.15 -7.67
N ALA A 243 -7.88 22.43 -8.83
CA ALA A 243 -7.83 23.77 -9.44
C ALA A 243 -8.42 24.83 -8.50
N PHE A 244 -9.43 24.47 -7.70
CA PHE A 244 -9.97 25.33 -6.66
C PHE A 244 -9.00 25.53 -5.49
N HIS A 245 -8.25 24.52 -5.04
CA HIS A 245 -7.19 24.67 -4.04
C HIS A 245 -6.07 25.59 -4.54
N VAL A 246 -5.67 25.46 -5.81
CA VAL A 246 -4.74 26.40 -6.44
C VAL A 246 -5.35 27.80 -6.54
N PHE A 247 -6.60 27.92 -7.01
CA PHE A 247 -7.34 29.19 -7.08
C PHE A 247 -7.43 29.88 -5.71
N LYS A 248 -7.64 29.13 -4.61
CA LYS A 248 -7.65 29.68 -3.24
C LYS A 248 -6.36 30.42 -2.94
N LEU A 249 -5.21 29.96 -3.40
CA LEU A 249 -3.93 30.66 -3.18
C LEU A 249 -3.93 32.04 -3.86
N PHE A 250 -4.45 32.14 -5.09
CA PHE A 250 -4.59 33.43 -5.80
C PHE A 250 -5.63 34.34 -5.13
N ALA A 251 -6.77 33.80 -4.71
CA ALA A 251 -7.85 34.55 -4.07
C ALA A 251 -7.53 34.98 -2.63
N ALA A 252 -6.77 34.19 -1.87
CA ALA A 252 -6.40 34.45 -0.48
C ALA A 252 -5.15 35.32 -0.33
N ASN A 253 -4.28 35.41 -1.35
CA ASN A 253 -3.10 36.28 -1.31
C ASN A 253 -3.51 37.72 -0.98
N GLN A 254 -3.00 38.30 0.11
CA GLN A 254 -3.35 39.67 0.51
C GLN A 254 -2.73 40.73 -0.42
N ASN A 255 -1.58 40.41 -1.03
CA ASN A 255 -0.82 41.28 -1.93
C ASN A 255 -1.00 40.82 -3.39
N LYS A 256 -2.24 40.90 -3.91
CA LYS A 256 -2.55 40.43 -5.27
C LYS A 256 -2.02 41.41 -6.33
N PRO A 257 -1.39 40.94 -7.42
CA PRO A 257 -1.10 41.78 -8.58
C PRO A 257 -2.36 42.40 -9.19
N ALA A 258 -2.26 43.60 -9.78
CA ALA A 258 -3.39 44.34 -10.32
C ALA A 258 -4.17 43.56 -11.39
N ASP A 259 -3.47 42.78 -12.23
CA ASP A 259 -4.10 41.96 -13.27
C ASP A 259 -4.96 40.84 -12.68
N ILE A 260 -4.50 40.21 -11.60
CA ILE A 260 -5.27 39.18 -10.87
C ILE A 260 -6.50 39.82 -10.23
N VAL A 261 -6.37 41.01 -9.64
CA VAL A 261 -7.52 41.78 -9.12
C VAL A 261 -8.52 42.07 -10.24
N GLY A 262 -8.02 42.52 -11.40
CA GLY A 262 -8.84 42.78 -12.59
C GLY A 262 -9.62 41.54 -13.04
N ILE A 263 -8.96 40.37 -13.13
CA ILE A 263 -9.60 39.10 -13.50
C ILE A 263 -10.67 38.70 -12.48
N LEU A 264 -10.37 38.77 -11.16
CA LEU A 264 -11.31 38.40 -10.10
C LEU A 264 -12.52 39.34 -10.05
N VAL A 265 -12.32 40.65 -10.23
CA VAL A 265 -13.40 41.66 -10.23
C VAL A 265 -14.27 41.52 -11.46
N THR A 266 -13.67 41.39 -12.65
CA THR A 266 -14.39 41.23 -13.92
C THR A 266 -15.27 39.97 -13.90
N ASN A 267 -14.79 38.90 -13.30
CA ASN A 267 -15.52 37.64 -13.20
C ASN A 267 -16.30 37.49 -11.88
N ARG A 268 -16.38 38.52 -11.02
CA ARG A 268 -16.93 38.43 -9.66
C ARG A 268 -18.30 37.76 -9.62
N SER A 269 -19.24 38.22 -10.44
CA SER A 269 -20.60 37.68 -10.45
C SER A 269 -20.67 36.23 -10.97
N LYS A 270 -19.81 35.88 -11.93
CA LYS A 270 -19.71 34.51 -12.48
C LYS A 270 -19.04 33.58 -11.48
N LEU A 271 -17.97 34.02 -10.82
CA LEU A 271 -17.28 33.28 -9.76
C LEU A 271 -18.18 33.08 -8.55
N LEU A 272 -18.93 34.10 -8.13
CA LEU A 272 -19.89 33.96 -7.03
C LEU A 272 -21.02 32.97 -7.35
N ARG A 273 -21.53 32.96 -8.59
CA ARG A 273 -22.50 31.93 -9.02
C ARG A 273 -21.85 30.56 -9.12
N LEU A 274 -20.68 30.48 -9.76
CA LEU A 274 -19.91 29.25 -9.84
C LEU A 274 -19.71 28.70 -8.44
N PHE A 275 -19.29 29.51 -7.47
CA PHE A 275 -19.07 29.11 -6.07
C PHE A 275 -20.33 28.89 -5.25
N ALA A 276 -21.45 29.53 -5.60
CA ALA A 276 -22.74 29.21 -5.00
C ALA A 276 -23.20 27.79 -5.36
N ASP A 277 -22.87 27.33 -6.57
CA ASP A 277 -23.11 25.95 -7.04
C ASP A 277 -21.89 25.04 -6.79
N PHE A 278 -20.70 25.61 -6.54
CA PHE A 278 -19.47 24.92 -6.19
C PHE A 278 -19.56 24.49 -4.73
N LYS A 279 -20.26 23.40 -4.52
CA LYS A 279 -20.00 22.61 -3.33
C LYS A 279 -18.58 22.07 -3.51
N THR A 280 -17.64 22.53 -2.68
CA THR A 280 -16.73 21.53 -2.10
C THR A 280 -17.67 20.62 -1.33
N GLU A 281 -18.24 19.63 -2.00
CA GLU A 281 -18.97 18.60 -1.29
C GLU A 281 -17.98 18.15 -0.23
N LYS A 282 -18.32 18.34 1.06
CA LYS A 282 -17.93 17.35 2.07
C LYS A 282 -18.13 16.03 1.34
N GLY A 283 -17.03 15.34 0.99
CA GLY A 283 -16.95 14.46 -0.17
C GLY A 283 -18.26 13.72 -0.44
N SER A 284 -18.72 13.66 -1.70
CA SER A 284 -19.90 12.84 -1.99
C SER A 284 -19.67 11.44 -1.43
N VAL A 285 -20.74 10.71 -1.08
CA VAL A 285 -20.55 9.38 -0.47
C VAL A 285 -19.78 8.43 -1.40
N GLU A 286 -19.80 8.70 -2.71
CA GLU A 286 -18.97 8.04 -3.71
C GLU A 286 -17.50 8.45 -3.65
N ASP A 287 -17.19 9.70 -3.34
CA ASP A 287 -15.81 10.15 -3.08
C ASP A 287 -15.27 9.53 -1.79
N PHE A 288 -16.08 9.48 -0.73
CA PHE A 288 -15.74 8.72 0.49
C PHE A 288 -15.38 7.27 0.16
N LEU A 289 -16.20 6.59 -0.64
CA LEU A 289 -15.89 5.23 -1.10
C LEU A 289 -14.59 5.18 -1.90
N ALA A 290 -14.41 6.07 -2.88
CA ALA A 290 -13.21 6.07 -3.73
C ALA A 290 -11.93 6.24 -2.90
N ARG A 291 -11.93 7.19 -1.93
CA ARG A 291 -10.80 7.40 -1.03
C ARG A 291 -10.56 6.22 -0.10
N ALA A 292 -11.61 5.60 0.43
CA ALA A 292 -11.47 4.40 1.24
C ALA A 292 -10.87 3.23 0.43
N VAL A 293 -11.26 3.08 -0.84
CA VAL A 293 -10.66 2.08 -1.75
C VAL A 293 -9.17 2.35 -2.00
N ASP A 294 -8.79 3.60 -2.25
CA ASP A 294 -7.38 3.99 -2.44
C ASP A 294 -6.54 3.69 -1.19
N ALA A 295 -7.08 3.99 0.00
CA ALA A 295 -6.45 3.70 1.28
C ALA A 295 -6.30 2.19 1.51
N ALA A 296 -7.37 1.42 1.29
CA ALA A 296 -7.37 -0.04 1.46
C ALA A 296 -6.38 -0.73 0.51
N LYS A 297 -6.29 -0.28 -0.75
CA LYS A 297 -5.31 -0.82 -1.71
C LYS A 297 -3.88 -0.49 -1.31
N SER A 298 -3.63 0.72 -0.81
CA SER A 298 -2.31 1.14 -0.36
C SER A 298 -1.83 0.31 0.85
N ALA A 299 -2.70 0.06 1.83
CA ALA A 299 -2.43 -0.89 2.91
C ALA A 299 -2.29 -2.33 2.39
N GLY A 300 -3.13 -2.74 1.43
CA GLY A 300 -3.07 -4.05 0.79
C GLY A 300 -1.73 -4.38 0.14
N GLU A 301 -1.05 -3.39 -0.46
CA GLU A 301 0.31 -3.57 -1.00
C GLU A 301 1.36 -3.84 0.09
N LEU A 302 1.21 -3.23 1.27
CA LEU A 302 2.05 -3.52 2.42
C LEU A 302 1.83 -4.95 2.92
N ILE A 303 0.56 -5.37 3.02
CA ILE A 303 0.18 -6.74 3.39
C ILE A 303 0.75 -7.74 2.39
N ARG A 304 0.55 -7.56 1.07
CA ARG A 304 1.12 -8.44 0.02
C ARG A 304 2.63 -8.56 0.16
N SER A 305 3.31 -7.44 0.34
CA SER A 305 4.77 -7.40 0.44
C SER A 305 5.28 -8.17 1.65
N ALA A 306 4.58 -8.08 2.78
CA ALA A 306 4.95 -8.72 4.04
C ALA A 306 4.43 -10.16 4.20
N PHE A 307 3.43 -10.58 3.41
CA PHE A 307 2.71 -11.85 3.60
C PHE A 307 3.63 -13.09 3.58
N TYR A 308 4.63 -13.12 2.71
CA TYR A 308 5.59 -14.23 2.62
C TYR A 308 6.91 -13.99 3.37
N GLN A 309 7.01 -12.88 4.11
CA GLN A 309 8.19 -12.54 4.89
C GLN A 309 8.04 -13.02 6.34
N THR A 310 9.17 -13.12 7.04
CA THR A 310 9.19 -13.26 8.49
C THR A 310 8.62 -12.01 9.13
N LYS A 311 7.67 -12.16 10.05
CA LYS A 311 6.93 -11.06 10.67
C LYS A 311 7.39 -10.90 12.12
N ARG A 312 7.52 -9.67 12.58
CA ARG A 312 7.78 -9.38 14.00
C ARG A 312 6.46 -9.36 14.75
N VAL A 313 6.16 -10.49 15.40
CA VAL A 313 4.93 -10.66 16.16
C VAL A 313 5.10 -10.08 17.57
N GLU A 314 4.15 -9.24 17.95
CA GLU A 314 3.97 -8.70 19.29
C GLU A 314 2.59 -9.13 19.83
N HIS A 315 2.41 -9.04 21.14
CA HIS A 315 1.16 -9.36 21.81
C HIS A 315 0.46 -8.06 22.22
N LYS A 316 -0.85 -7.94 21.95
CA LYS A 316 -1.60 -6.72 22.31
C LYS A 316 -1.67 -6.57 23.83
N ALA A 317 -1.14 -5.47 24.35
CA ALA A 317 -1.20 -5.14 25.77
C ALA A 317 -2.52 -4.41 26.09
N ARG A 318 -3.57 -5.14 26.48
CA ARG A 318 -4.80 -4.51 26.98
C ARG A 318 -4.59 -4.04 28.43
N ASN A 319 -4.88 -2.77 28.72
CA ASN A 319 -4.91 -2.17 30.07
C ASN A 319 -6.10 -2.64 30.94
N ARG A 320 -6.51 -3.91 30.83
CA ARG A 320 -7.50 -4.53 31.74
C ARG A 320 -6.79 -5.66 32.47
N GLY A 321 -6.53 -5.43 33.76
CA GLY A 321 -5.71 -6.33 34.57
C GLY A 321 -6.23 -7.77 34.59
N LYS A 322 -5.28 -8.71 34.58
CA LYS A 322 -5.43 -10.12 34.96
C LYS A 322 -6.35 -10.97 34.08
N SER A 323 -5.92 -11.28 32.86
CA SER A 323 -6.42 -12.45 32.15
C SER A 323 -5.41 -12.92 31.09
N VAL A 324 -5.53 -14.19 30.69
CA VAL A 324 -4.70 -14.87 29.66
C VAL A 324 -4.88 -14.25 28.26
N GLU A 325 -5.74 -13.23 28.14
CA GLU A 325 -6.12 -12.47 26.94
C GLU A 325 -4.94 -12.00 26.09
N GLY A 326 -3.88 -11.47 26.71
CA GLY A 326 -2.73 -10.93 25.97
C GLY A 326 -1.91 -11.98 25.19
N LYS A 327 -2.05 -13.29 25.45
CA LYS A 327 -1.21 -14.32 24.82
C LYS A 327 -1.68 -14.78 23.44
N VAL A 328 -2.93 -14.49 23.06
CA VAL A 328 -3.52 -14.99 21.79
C VAL A 328 -3.80 -13.84 20.82
N ASP A 329 -4.01 -12.63 21.34
CA ASP A 329 -4.21 -11.43 20.54
C ASP A 329 -2.87 -10.92 20.00
N LEU A 330 -2.68 -11.03 18.69
CA LEU A 330 -1.42 -10.75 18.00
C LEU A 330 -1.50 -9.40 17.30
N VAL A 331 -0.36 -8.72 17.22
CA VAL A 331 -0.16 -7.54 16.37
C VAL A 331 1.22 -7.64 15.74
N THR A 332 1.37 -7.23 14.49
CA THR A 332 2.67 -7.15 13.83
C THR A 332 3.04 -5.70 13.55
N GLU A 333 4.30 -5.49 13.15
CA GLU A 333 4.75 -4.22 12.59
C GLU A 333 3.99 -3.81 11.32
N THR A 334 3.35 -4.77 10.64
CA THR A 334 2.57 -4.52 9.42
C THR A 334 1.22 -3.92 9.75
N ASP A 335 0.54 -4.39 10.80
CA ASP A 335 -0.75 -3.87 11.27
C ASP A 335 -0.63 -2.37 11.59
N LYS A 336 0.37 -2.01 12.41
CA LYS A 336 0.64 -0.60 12.80
C LYS A 336 0.94 0.30 11.61
N LYS A 337 1.75 -0.19 10.66
CA LYS A 337 2.09 0.56 9.43
C LYS A 337 0.88 0.74 8.52
N CYS A 338 0.02 -0.27 8.42
CA CYS A 338 -1.20 -0.18 7.62
C CYS A 338 -2.16 0.85 8.23
N GLU A 339 -2.35 0.85 9.56
CA GLU A 339 -3.18 1.84 10.24
C GLU A 339 -2.63 3.26 10.03
N GLU A 340 -1.32 3.47 10.23
CA GLU A 340 -0.67 4.77 10.01
C GLU A 340 -0.90 5.29 8.59
N VAL A 341 -0.69 4.46 7.57
CA VAL A 341 -0.90 4.83 6.17
C VAL A 341 -2.36 5.17 5.87
N ILE A 342 -3.31 4.37 6.39
CA ILE A 342 -4.74 4.63 6.20
C ILE A 342 -5.14 5.93 6.89
N PHE A 343 -4.71 6.13 8.13
CA PHE A 343 -5.03 7.33 8.92
C PHE A 343 -4.44 8.59 8.31
N ASP A 344 -3.17 8.59 7.93
CA ASP A 344 -2.52 9.73 7.30
C ASP A 344 -3.21 10.10 5.99
N PHE A 345 -3.58 9.09 5.19
CA PHE A 345 -4.32 9.31 3.95
C PHE A 345 -5.70 9.92 4.22
N LEU A 346 -6.52 9.29 5.08
CA LEU A 346 -7.89 9.73 5.36
C LEU A 346 -7.92 11.09 6.06
N LYS A 347 -6.98 11.38 6.96
CA LYS A 347 -6.86 12.67 7.66
C LYS A 347 -6.43 13.79 6.72
N LEU A 348 -5.58 13.48 5.73
CA LEU A 348 -5.22 14.44 4.69
C LEU A 348 -6.42 14.80 3.81
N GLN A 349 -7.26 13.82 3.46
CA GLN A 349 -8.45 14.04 2.64
C GLN A 349 -9.61 14.68 3.43
N TYR A 350 -9.80 14.27 4.68
CA TYR A 350 -10.91 14.67 5.53
C TYR A 350 -10.44 15.08 6.94
N PRO A 351 -9.82 16.28 7.09
CA PRO A 351 -9.25 16.72 8.36
C PRO A 351 -10.25 16.83 9.52
N ASP A 352 -11.52 17.06 9.19
CA ASP A 352 -12.60 17.23 10.17
C ASP A 352 -13.26 15.90 10.58
N HIS A 353 -12.96 14.80 9.90
CA HIS A 353 -13.52 13.49 10.24
C HIS A 353 -12.76 12.87 11.42
N LYS A 354 -13.48 12.08 12.23
CA LYS A 354 -12.88 11.28 13.30
C LYS A 354 -12.32 9.97 12.74
N LEU A 355 -11.34 9.42 13.45
CA LEU A 355 -10.68 8.16 13.11
C LEU A 355 -10.72 7.25 14.34
N ILE A 356 -11.18 6.02 14.14
CA ILE A 356 -11.15 4.92 15.10
C ILE A 356 -10.41 3.78 14.40
N GLY A 357 -9.38 3.26 15.05
CA GLY A 357 -8.56 2.17 14.50
C GLY A 357 -8.26 1.18 15.60
N GLU A 358 -8.19 -0.09 15.23
CA GLU A 358 -7.95 -1.19 16.17
C GLU A 358 -6.70 -0.97 17.02
N GLU A 359 -5.57 -0.62 16.40
CA GLU A 359 -4.27 -0.56 17.09
C GLU A 359 -4.17 0.66 17.99
N THR A 360 -4.68 1.79 17.52
CA THR A 360 -4.82 3.02 18.32
C THR A 360 -5.78 2.81 19.50
N ALA A 361 -6.92 2.13 19.29
CA ALA A 361 -7.90 1.87 20.35
C ALA A 361 -7.36 0.89 21.40
N ALA A 362 -6.60 -0.13 20.99
CA ALA A 362 -5.92 -1.05 21.90
C ALA A 362 -4.91 -0.31 22.80
N ALA A 363 -4.22 0.71 22.27
CA ALA A 363 -3.26 1.51 23.02
C ALA A 363 -3.88 2.56 23.96
N CYS A 364 -4.96 3.23 23.53
CA CYS A 364 -5.51 4.42 24.21
C CYS A 364 -6.86 4.19 24.92
N GLY A 365 -7.51 3.04 24.74
CA GLY A 365 -8.69 2.60 25.50
C GLY A 365 -9.97 3.41 25.29
N THR A 366 -10.01 4.34 24.34
CA THR A 366 -11.16 5.23 24.09
C THR A 366 -11.81 4.90 22.76
N ILE A 367 -13.09 4.53 22.80
CA ILE A 367 -13.96 4.35 21.63
C ILE A 367 -15.25 5.10 21.95
N GLU A 368 -15.40 6.32 21.42
CA GLU A 368 -16.66 7.05 21.51
C GLU A 368 -17.15 7.36 20.09
N LEU A 369 -18.22 6.69 19.68
CA LEU A 369 -18.88 6.99 18.42
C LEU A 369 -19.74 8.25 18.62
N THR A 370 -19.40 9.31 17.90
CA THR A 370 -20.13 10.59 17.94
C THR A 370 -21.00 10.75 16.69
N ASP A 371 -21.76 11.84 16.61
CA ASP A 371 -22.55 12.15 15.41
C ASP A 371 -21.70 12.65 14.24
N GLU A 372 -20.44 13.01 14.50
CA GLU A 372 -19.48 13.42 13.49
C GLU A 372 -19.09 12.25 12.56
N PRO A 373 -18.82 12.51 11.27
CA PRO A 373 -18.32 11.48 10.36
C PRO A 373 -17.08 10.80 10.93
N THR A 374 -17.16 9.48 11.09
CA THR A 374 -16.11 8.70 11.76
C THR A 374 -15.72 7.51 10.90
N TRP A 375 -14.46 7.51 10.47
CA TRP A 375 -13.80 6.39 9.81
C TRP A 375 -13.40 5.35 10.85
N ILE A 376 -13.76 4.10 10.62
CA ILE A 376 -13.52 2.98 11.51
C ILE A 376 -12.70 1.94 10.73
N VAL A 377 -11.49 1.64 11.20
CA VAL A 377 -10.47 0.93 10.43
C VAL A 377 -9.99 -0.31 11.19
N ASP A 378 -10.05 -1.45 10.52
CA ASP A 378 -9.22 -2.61 10.83
C ASP A 378 -8.10 -2.66 9.79
N PRO A 379 -6.84 -2.41 10.18
CA PRO A 379 -5.73 -2.41 9.23
C PRO A 379 -5.42 -3.81 8.69
N ILE A 380 -5.64 -4.88 9.46
CA ILE A 380 -5.46 -6.29 9.08
C ILE A 380 -6.43 -7.16 9.90
N ASP A 381 -7.66 -7.33 9.40
CA ASP A 381 -8.56 -8.34 9.95
C ASP A 381 -8.02 -9.72 9.58
N GLY A 382 -7.86 -10.57 10.60
CA GLY A 382 -7.18 -11.85 10.51
C GLY A 382 -5.67 -11.77 10.74
N THR A 383 -5.16 -10.94 11.68
CA THR A 383 -3.73 -10.90 12.04
C THR A 383 -3.14 -12.29 12.33
N THR A 384 -3.88 -13.18 12.99
CA THR A 384 -3.44 -14.57 13.21
C THR A 384 -3.23 -15.30 11.87
N ASN A 385 -4.18 -15.17 10.94
CA ASN A 385 -4.05 -15.74 9.60
C ASN A 385 -2.84 -15.15 8.86
N PHE A 386 -2.63 -13.84 8.97
CA PHE A 386 -1.48 -13.15 8.40
C PHE A 386 -0.15 -13.71 8.93
N VAL A 387 -0.03 -13.87 10.24
CA VAL A 387 1.15 -14.46 10.89
C VAL A 387 1.44 -15.86 10.35
N HIS A 388 0.41 -16.68 10.16
CA HIS A 388 0.53 -18.06 9.68
C HIS A 388 0.54 -18.22 8.15
N GLY A 389 0.38 -17.13 7.39
CA GLY A 389 0.31 -17.18 5.92
C GLY A 389 -0.97 -17.81 5.37
N PHE A 390 -2.06 -17.82 6.14
CA PHE A 390 -3.39 -18.23 5.67
C PHE A 390 -4.04 -17.05 4.92
N PRO A 391 -4.52 -17.20 3.67
CA PRO A 391 -4.86 -16.08 2.78
C PRO A 391 -6.20 -15.39 3.09
N PHE A 392 -6.84 -15.71 4.20
CA PHE A 392 -8.05 -15.05 4.71
C PHE A 392 -7.66 -13.86 5.58
N VAL A 393 -7.16 -12.81 4.94
CA VAL A 393 -6.72 -11.56 5.56
C VAL A 393 -7.25 -10.38 4.76
N CYS A 394 -7.68 -9.31 5.42
CA CYS A 394 -8.18 -8.14 4.71
C CYS A 394 -7.95 -6.82 5.45
N VAL A 395 -8.06 -5.72 4.69
CA VAL A 395 -8.22 -4.37 5.25
C VAL A 395 -9.72 -4.08 5.32
N SER A 396 -10.24 -3.62 6.46
CA SER A 396 -11.63 -3.19 6.64
C SER A 396 -11.69 -1.70 6.92
N ILE A 397 -12.44 -0.94 6.11
CA ILE A 397 -12.63 0.51 6.30
C ILE A 397 -14.14 0.81 6.20
N GLY A 398 -14.73 1.19 7.34
CA GLY A 398 -16.10 1.67 7.43
C GLY A 398 -16.16 3.18 7.66
N LEU A 399 -17.20 3.85 7.13
CA LEU A 399 -17.54 5.23 7.49
C LEU A 399 -18.94 5.26 8.12
N THR A 400 -19.03 5.85 9.29
CA THR A 400 -20.31 6.21 9.92
C THR A 400 -20.58 7.70 9.76
N ILE A 401 -21.82 8.07 9.49
CA ILE A 401 -22.29 9.47 9.44
C ILE A 401 -23.51 9.56 10.36
N GLY A 402 -23.47 10.39 11.40
CA GLY A 402 -24.53 10.39 12.42
C GLY A 402 -24.70 9.03 13.09
N ARG A 403 -23.59 8.33 13.36
CA ARG A 403 -23.51 6.94 13.89
C ARG A 403 -24.09 5.86 12.98
N ILE A 404 -24.52 6.20 11.77
CA ILE A 404 -25.09 5.25 10.82
C ILE A 404 -24.00 4.75 9.87
N PRO A 405 -23.73 3.43 9.79
CA PRO A 405 -22.83 2.86 8.79
C PRO A 405 -23.32 3.21 7.37
N THR A 406 -22.45 3.88 6.61
CA THR A 406 -22.81 4.52 5.34
C THR A 406 -21.93 4.05 4.17
N VAL A 407 -20.62 3.87 4.40
CA VAL A 407 -19.67 3.34 3.41
C VAL A 407 -18.94 2.15 4.01
N GLY A 408 -18.75 1.09 3.22
CA GLY A 408 -17.95 -0.07 3.60
C GLY A 408 -17.01 -0.48 2.47
N VAL A 409 -15.73 -0.66 2.82
CA VAL A 409 -14.69 -1.24 1.97
C VAL A 409 -14.02 -2.38 2.72
N VAL A 410 -13.98 -3.56 2.12
CA VAL A 410 -13.21 -4.70 2.62
C VAL A 410 -12.34 -5.21 1.48
N TYR A 411 -11.02 -5.21 1.65
CA TYR A 411 -10.08 -5.63 0.61
C TYR A 411 -9.22 -6.78 1.10
N ASN A 412 -9.38 -7.97 0.51
CA ASN A 412 -8.42 -9.06 0.65
C ASN A 412 -7.34 -8.92 -0.43
N PRO A 413 -6.10 -8.55 -0.05
CA PRO A 413 -5.06 -8.30 -1.04
C PRO A 413 -4.39 -9.59 -1.52
N ILE A 414 -4.57 -10.75 -0.86
CA ILE A 414 -3.97 -12.01 -1.30
C ILE A 414 -4.84 -12.68 -2.36
N MET A 415 -6.16 -12.60 -2.20
CA MET A 415 -7.15 -13.12 -3.15
C MET A 415 -7.57 -12.10 -4.21
N ASP A 416 -7.12 -10.85 -4.08
CA ASP A 416 -7.51 -9.70 -4.90
C ASP A 416 -9.04 -9.50 -4.97
N GLU A 417 -9.67 -9.53 -3.80
CA GLU A 417 -11.11 -9.36 -3.65
C GLU A 417 -11.43 -8.06 -2.92
N LEU A 418 -12.02 -7.13 -3.66
CA LEU A 418 -12.45 -5.82 -3.17
C LEU A 418 -13.97 -5.77 -3.08
N PHE A 419 -14.47 -5.83 -1.85
CA PHE A 419 -15.87 -5.63 -1.52
C PHE A 419 -16.13 -4.15 -1.21
N THR A 420 -17.18 -3.59 -1.79
CA THR A 420 -17.55 -2.19 -1.64
C THR A 420 -19.05 -2.02 -1.54
N ALA A 421 -19.50 -1.09 -0.70
CA ALA A 421 -20.91 -0.72 -0.62
C ALA A 421 -21.08 0.72 -0.15
N ILE A 422 -22.13 1.35 -0.64
CA ILE A 422 -22.66 2.63 -0.15
C ILE A 422 -24.11 2.39 0.20
N ARG A 423 -24.55 2.92 1.34
CA ARG A 423 -25.95 2.85 1.78
C ARG A 423 -26.91 3.32 0.67
N GLY A 424 -27.86 2.46 0.28
CA GLY A 424 -28.84 2.68 -0.77
C GLY A 424 -28.32 2.53 -2.21
N LYS A 425 -27.12 1.99 -2.43
CA LYS A 425 -26.50 1.87 -3.77
C LYS A 425 -26.07 0.45 -4.15
N GLY A 426 -26.33 -0.53 -3.29
CA GLY A 426 -25.96 -1.91 -3.52
C GLY A 426 -24.50 -2.21 -3.14
N ALA A 427 -24.20 -3.50 -3.11
CA ALA A 427 -22.88 -4.03 -2.81
C ALA A 427 -22.21 -4.63 -4.05
N PHE A 428 -20.89 -4.53 -4.12
CA PHE A 428 -20.09 -4.97 -5.25
C PHE A 428 -18.85 -5.74 -4.81
N LEU A 429 -18.50 -6.79 -5.54
CA LEU A 429 -17.22 -7.49 -5.48
C LEU A 429 -16.46 -7.24 -6.79
N ASN A 430 -15.29 -6.61 -6.72
CA ASN A 430 -14.48 -6.26 -7.89
C ASN A 430 -15.28 -5.51 -8.97
N GLY A 431 -16.15 -4.59 -8.52
CA GLY A 431 -17.03 -3.79 -9.38
C GLY A 431 -18.26 -4.53 -9.93
N LYS A 432 -18.43 -5.82 -9.64
CA LYS A 432 -19.61 -6.60 -10.04
C LYS A 432 -20.64 -6.63 -8.91
N PRO A 433 -21.93 -6.38 -9.17
CA PRO A 433 -22.97 -6.48 -8.15
C PRO A 433 -23.00 -7.86 -7.50
N ILE A 434 -23.19 -7.89 -6.18
CA ILE A 434 -23.35 -9.12 -5.41
C ILE A 434 -24.69 -9.11 -4.67
N LYS A 435 -25.13 -10.30 -4.26
CA LYS A 435 -26.31 -10.49 -3.43
C LYS A 435 -26.11 -11.68 -2.49
N VAL A 436 -26.81 -11.66 -1.37
CA VAL A 436 -26.86 -12.80 -0.45
C VAL A 436 -27.45 -14.05 -1.13
N SER A 437 -27.21 -15.21 -0.53
CA SER A 437 -27.77 -16.47 -1.01
C SER A 437 -29.30 -16.48 -0.94
N SER A 438 -29.93 -17.32 -1.75
CA SER A 438 -31.37 -17.59 -1.70
C SER A 438 -31.71 -18.84 -0.87
N GLN A 439 -30.80 -19.31 -0.02
CA GLN A 439 -31.03 -20.47 0.83
C GLN A 439 -32.14 -20.15 1.82
N SER A 440 -33.12 -21.04 1.97
CA SER A 440 -34.26 -20.87 2.89
C SER A 440 -34.33 -21.96 3.96
N GLU A 441 -33.44 -22.96 3.92
CA GLU A 441 -33.45 -24.09 4.84
C GLU A 441 -32.16 -24.15 5.67
N LEU A 442 -32.30 -24.11 7.00
CA LEU A 442 -31.19 -24.14 7.95
C LEU A 442 -30.26 -25.34 7.73
N VAL A 443 -30.85 -26.53 7.55
CA VAL A 443 -30.10 -27.80 7.36
C VAL A 443 -29.28 -27.86 6.07
N LYS A 444 -29.57 -26.99 5.10
CA LYS A 444 -28.81 -26.88 3.83
C LYS A 444 -27.79 -25.74 3.87
N SER A 445 -27.79 -24.94 4.93
CA SER A 445 -27.01 -23.70 5.05
C SER A 445 -25.58 -23.94 5.53
N LEU A 446 -24.63 -23.18 4.99
CA LEU A 446 -23.25 -23.09 5.46
C LEU A 446 -23.16 -22.04 6.58
N LEU A 447 -22.84 -22.50 7.79
CA LEU A 447 -22.63 -21.66 8.96
C LEU A 447 -21.16 -21.25 9.07
N VAL A 448 -20.92 -20.00 9.42
CA VAL A 448 -19.59 -19.49 9.75
C VAL A 448 -19.61 -18.86 11.14
N THR A 449 -18.56 -19.08 11.91
CA THR A 449 -18.38 -18.50 13.25
C THR A 449 -16.91 -18.48 13.60
N GLU A 450 -16.55 -17.75 14.65
CA GLU A 450 -15.17 -17.65 15.13
C GLU A 450 -15.08 -17.90 16.63
N LEU A 451 -13.87 -18.22 17.09
CA LEU A 451 -13.58 -18.24 18.53
C LEU A 451 -13.09 -16.88 18.98
N ALA A 452 -13.73 -16.33 20.00
CA ALA A 452 -13.29 -15.09 20.63
C ALA A 452 -11.84 -15.19 21.14
N ALA A 453 -11.16 -14.05 21.20
CA ALA A 453 -9.81 -13.95 21.78
C ALA A 453 -9.79 -14.31 23.28
N ASN A 454 -10.92 -14.11 23.99
CA ASN A 454 -11.03 -14.49 25.39
C ASN A 454 -11.06 -16.01 25.54
N ARG A 455 -10.03 -16.55 26.20
CA ARG A 455 -9.83 -17.99 26.45
C ARG A 455 -10.19 -18.42 27.86
N GLU A 456 -10.98 -17.65 28.60
CA GLU A 456 -11.55 -18.11 29.86
C GLU A 456 -12.42 -19.34 29.62
N LYS A 457 -12.24 -20.36 30.47
CA LYS A 457 -12.87 -21.67 30.28
C LYS A 457 -14.39 -21.57 30.12
N ALA A 458 -15.06 -20.78 30.97
CA ALA A 458 -16.52 -20.62 30.90
C ALA A 458 -16.99 -20.04 29.56
N ILE A 459 -16.23 -19.10 28.98
CA ILE A 459 -16.54 -18.51 27.68
C ILE A 459 -16.31 -19.52 26.56
N ILE A 460 -15.20 -20.28 26.61
CA ILE A 460 -14.92 -21.33 25.63
C ILE A 460 -15.96 -22.45 25.69
N ASP A 461 -16.35 -22.87 26.89
CA ASP A 461 -17.39 -23.89 27.08
C ASP A 461 -18.73 -23.39 26.50
N ALA A 462 -19.11 -22.14 26.76
CA ALA A 462 -20.32 -21.54 26.17
C ALA A 462 -20.27 -21.48 24.63
N LEU A 463 -19.16 -21.02 24.05
CA LEU A 463 -18.99 -20.94 22.59
C LEU A 463 -19.03 -22.33 21.93
N THR A 464 -18.30 -23.30 22.50
CA THR A 464 -18.23 -24.66 21.95
C THR A 464 -19.53 -25.43 22.11
N ASN A 465 -20.26 -25.25 23.22
CA ASN A 465 -21.60 -25.81 23.40
C ASN A 465 -22.59 -25.25 22.39
N ARG A 466 -22.54 -23.94 22.13
CA ARG A 466 -23.37 -23.31 21.10
C ARG A 466 -23.07 -23.90 19.71
N ILE A 467 -21.80 -24.03 19.35
CA ILE A 467 -21.37 -24.69 18.10
C ILE A 467 -21.93 -26.11 18.03
N ASN A 468 -21.75 -26.90 19.10
CA ASN A 468 -22.21 -28.29 19.15
C ASN A 468 -23.72 -28.42 18.90
N SER A 469 -24.53 -27.52 19.49
CA SER A 469 -25.97 -27.48 19.27
C SER A 469 -26.34 -27.14 17.81
N LEU A 470 -25.61 -26.22 17.19
CA LEU A 470 -25.88 -25.78 15.81
C LEU A 470 -25.44 -26.81 14.76
N LEU A 471 -24.43 -27.63 15.04
CA LEU A 471 -23.89 -28.63 14.09
C LEU A 471 -24.94 -29.65 13.62
N LEU A 472 -25.96 -29.93 14.43
CA LEU A 472 -27.06 -30.83 14.07
C LEU A 472 -28.13 -30.16 13.18
N LYS A 473 -28.08 -28.83 13.06
CA LYS A 473 -29.11 -28.01 12.40
C LYS A 473 -28.65 -27.44 11.07
N VAL A 474 -27.36 -27.50 10.75
CA VAL A 474 -26.75 -26.87 9.57
C VAL A 474 -26.01 -27.89 8.69
N ARG A 475 -25.72 -27.54 7.43
CA ARG A 475 -25.03 -28.46 6.51
C ARG A 475 -23.56 -28.65 6.88
N SER A 476 -22.89 -27.56 7.23
CA SER A 476 -21.46 -27.55 7.57
C SER A 476 -21.10 -26.25 8.27
N LEU A 477 -19.91 -26.22 8.89
CA LEU A 477 -19.37 -25.09 9.62
C LEU A 477 -18.00 -24.67 9.06
N ARG A 478 -17.71 -23.38 9.05
CA ARG A 478 -16.36 -22.82 8.83
C ARG A 478 -15.97 -21.91 9.99
N MET A 479 -14.67 -21.84 10.23
CA MET A 479 -14.00 -20.83 11.03
C MET A 479 -12.81 -20.40 10.18
N THR A 480 -12.87 -19.19 9.64
CA THR A 480 -11.93 -18.66 8.66
C THR A 480 -10.92 -17.70 9.29
N GLY A 481 -11.21 -17.17 10.48
CA GLY A 481 -10.35 -16.27 11.24
C GLY A 481 -10.39 -14.81 10.81
N SER A 482 -11.45 -14.37 10.11
CA SER A 482 -11.62 -12.96 9.66
C SER A 482 -13.09 -12.55 9.68
N CYS A 483 -13.46 -11.66 10.61
CA CYS A 483 -14.84 -11.24 10.80
C CYS A 483 -15.39 -10.46 9.59
N ALA A 484 -14.58 -9.53 9.05
CA ALA A 484 -14.99 -8.70 7.94
C ALA A 484 -15.14 -9.51 6.64
N LEU A 485 -14.27 -10.50 6.39
CA LEU A 485 -14.41 -11.39 5.23
C LEU A 485 -15.59 -12.36 5.38
N ASP A 486 -15.90 -12.82 6.59
CA ASP A 486 -17.06 -13.68 6.80
C ASP A 486 -18.37 -12.95 6.51
N LEU A 487 -18.49 -11.69 6.95
CA LEU A 487 -19.59 -10.81 6.56
C LEU A 487 -19.65 -10.61 5.04
N CYS A 488 -18.50 -10.36 4.38
CA CYS A 488 -18.46 -10.27 2.92
C CYS A 488 -18.85 -11.58 2.22
N GLY A 489 -18.55 -12.72 2.84
CA GLY A 489 -18.97 -14.05 2.40
C GLY A 489 -20.47 -14.23 2.44
N ILE A 490 -21.17 -13.66 3.44
CA ILE A 490 -22.64 -13.57 3.45
C ILE A 490 -23.11 -12.70 2.29
N ALA A 491 -22.54 -11.51 2.14
CA ALA A 491 -22.96 -10.53 1.14
C ALA A 491 -22.85 -11.03 -0.32
N CYS A 492 -21.92 -11.94 -0.61
CA CYS A 492 -21.79 -12.55 -1.93
C CYS A 492 -22.36 -13.97 -2.03
N GLY A 493 -23.08 -14.43 -1.00
CA GLY A 493 -23.77 -15.72 -0.99
C GLY A 493 -22.84 -16.95 -0.97
N ARG A 494 -21.58 -16.78 -0.56
CA ARG A 494 -20.65 -17.89 -0.30
C ARG A 494 -20.97 -18.59 1.01
N ASN A 495 -21.43 -17.80 1.97
CA ASN A 495 -21.88 -18.22 3.29
C ASN A 495 -23.37 -17.90 3.41
N ASP A 496 -24.11 -18.72 4.16
CA ASP A 496 -25.53 -18.49 4.37
C ASP A 496 -25.79 -17.77 5.71
N MET A 497 -25.02 -18.12 6.74
CA MET A 497 -25.16 -17.58 8.09
C MET A 497 -23.81 -17.35 8.73
N PHE A 498 -23.70 -16.25 9.47
CA PHE A 498 -22.53 -15.91 10.27
C PHE A 498 -22.99 -15.45 11.66
N TYR A 499 -22.27 -15.85 12.71
CA TYR A 499 -22.39 -15.19 14.00
C TYR A 499 -21.05 -15.15 14.74
N LEU A 500 -20.85 -14.08 15.51
CA LEU A 500 -19.69 -13.90 16.37
C LEU A 500 -20.06 -13.06 17.59
N ALA A 501 -19.55 -13.48 18.75
CA ALA A 501 -19.63 -12.73 20.00
C ALA A 501 -18.22 -12.56 20.59
N GLY A 502 -17.93 -11.37 21.13
CA GLY A 502 -16.66 -11.06 21.76
C GLY A 502 -15.53 -10.68 20.78
N PHE A 503 -15.87 -10.06 19.65
CA PHE A 503 -14.87 -9.49 18.73
C PHE A 503 -14.24 -8.20 19.28
N GLY A 504 -13.16 -7.74 18.65
CA GLY A 504 -12.29 -6.69 19.16
C GLY A 504 -12.98 -5.34 19.30
N GLY A 505 -13.71 -4.90 18.27
CA GLY A 505 -14.39 -3.61 18.27
C GLY A 505 -15.18 -3.32 16.99
N PRO A 506 -15.68 -2.09 16.82
CA PRO A 506 -16.53 -1.74 15.69
C PRO A 506 -15.83 -1.89 14.33
N TRP A 507 -14.49 -1.88 14.27
CA TRP A 507 -13.69 -2.06 13.06
C TRP A 507 -13.89 -3.42 12.38
N ASP A 508 -14.15 -4.47 13.16
CA ASP A 508 -14.44 -5.83 12.69
C ASP A 508 -15.72 -5.90 11.85
N VAL A 509 -16.68 -5.01 12.10
CA VAL A 509 -18.06 -5.13 11.59
C VAL A 509 -18.54 -3.92 10.79
N ALA A 510 -17.94 -2.74 10.95
CA ALA A 510 -18.42 -1.49 10.37
C ALA A 510 -18.61 -1.57 8.86
N ALA A 511 -17.58 -1.99 8.14
CA ALA A 511 -17.62 -2.10 6.68
C ALA A 511 -18.51 -3.27 6.22
N GLY A 512 -18.31 -4.45 6.84
CA GLY A 512 -19.05 -5.67 6.52
C GLY A 512 -20.57 -5.52 6.69
N ALA A 513 -21.01 -4.78 7.72
CA ALA A 513 -22.43 -4.55 7.97
C ALA A 513 -23.12 -3.75 6.86
N VAL A 514 -22.44 -2.73 6.31
CA VAL A 514 -22.93 -1.97 5.14
C VAL A 514 -22.99 -2.91 3.93
N ILE A 515 -21.93 -3.68 3.69
CA ILE A 515 -21.82 -4.58 2.54
C ILE A 515 -22.91 -5.67 2.54
N VAL A 516 -23.17 -6.30 3.70
CA VAL A 516 -24.23 -7.31 3.84
C VAL A 516 -25.61 -6.69 3.60
N THR A 517 -25.89 -5.55 4.22
CA THR A 517 -27.19 -4.88 4.12
C THR A 517 -27.48 -4.49 2.66
N GLU A 518 -26.49 -3.91 1.98
CA GLU A 518 -26.62 -3.48 0.59
C GLU A 518 -26.65 -4.65 -0.41
N ALA A 519 -26.19 -5.83 -0.01
CA ALA A 519 -26.36 -7.06 -0.78
C ALA A 519 -27.74 -7.72 -0.60
N GLY A 520 -28.65 -7.10 0.17
CA GLY A 520 -29.98 -7.63 0.49
C GLY A 520 -29.99 -8.60 1.67
N GLY A 521 -28.90 -8.65 2.45
CA GLY A 521 -28.82 -9.40 3.69
C GLY A 521 -29.37 -8.63 4.90
N VAL A 522 -29.32 -9.28 6.04
CA VAL A 522 -29.70 -8.70 7.33
C VAL A 522 -28.57 -8.90 8.33
N VAL A 523 -28.31 -7.87 9.13
CA VAL A 523 -27.32 -7.87 10.22
C VAL A 523 -28.07 -7.55 11.51
N PHE A 524 -27.84 -8.33 12.56
CA PHE A 524 -28.60 -8.28 13.81
C PHE A 524 -27.75 -8.77 14.99
N ASP A 525 -28.20 -8.53 16.22
CA ASP A 525 -27.58 -9.13 17.40
C ASP A 525 -27.99 -10.62 17.50
N PRO A 526 -27.09 -11.57 17.87
CA PRO A 526 -27.41 -12.99 18.00
C PRO A 526 -28.61 -13.32 18.91
N SER A 527 -28.98 -12.43 19.83
CA SER A 527 -30.19 -12.57 20.67
C SER A 527 -31.50 -12.25 19.94
N GLY A 528 -31.42 -11.71 18.72
CA GLY A 528 -32.56 -11.26 17.91
C GLY A 528 -32.85 -9.76 17.99
N GLN A 529 -32.09 -9.00 18.79
CA GLN A 529 -32.20 -7.55 18.86
C GLN A 529 -31.58 -6.87 17.63
N ASP A 530 -31.84 -5.56 17.49
CA ASP A 530 -31.23 -4.75 16.43
C ASP A 530 -29.69 -4.73 16.56
N PHE A 531 -29.02 -4.64 15.43
CA PHE A 531 -27.57 -4.57 15.38
C PHE A 531 -27.06 -3.26 15.99
N ASP A 532 -26.22 -3.38 17.01
CA ASP A 532 -25.42 -2.29 17.56
C ASP A 532 -23.94 -2.57 17.28
N ILE A 533 -23.34 -1.69 16.46
CA ILE A 533 -21.94 -1.73 16.06
C ILE A 533 -20.96 -1.73 17.24
N THR A 534 -21.38 -1.27 18.42
CA THR A 534 -20.55 -1.19 19.63
C THR A 534 -20.72 -2.38 20.57
N SER A 535 -21.72 -3.24 20.36
CA SER A 535 -22.10 -4.33 21.28
C SER A 535 -21.15 -5.53 21.30
N GLN A 536 -20.14 -5.56 20.41
CA GLN A 536 -19.21 -6.69 20.22
C GLN A 536 -19.91 -8.05 19.98
N ARG A 537 -21.12 -8.02 19.41
CA ARG A 537 -21.87 -9.20 18.99
C ARG A 537 -22.56 -8.93 17.66
N VAL A 538 -22.54 -9.91 16.77
CA VAL A 538 -23.10 -9.78 15.43
C VAL A 538 -23.56 -11.14 14.92
N ALA A 539 -24.68 -11.15 14.22
CA ALA A 539 -25.13 -12.21 13.36
C ALA A 539 -25.55 -11.62 12.02
N ALA A 540 -25.35 -12.38 10.95
CA ALA A 540 -25.71 -11.99 9.59
C ALA A 540 -26.22 -13.19 8.80
N SER A 541 -27.24 -12.95 7.96
CA SER A 541 -27.80 -13.96 7.07
C SER A 541 -28.54 -13.30 5.90
N ASN A 542 -29.11 -14.12 5.01
CA ASN A 542 -30.20 -13.67 4.15
C ASN A 542 -31.52 -13.54 4.96
N PRO A 543 -32.55 -12.86 4.43
CA PRO A 543 -33.83 -12.68 5.13
C PRO A 543 -34.64 -13.97 5.34
N PHE A 544 -34.47 -14.98 4.48
CA PHE A 544 -35.29 -16.20 4.50
C PHE A 544 -34.97 -17.11 5.68
N ILE A 545 -33.73 -17.09 6.18
CA ILE A 545 -33.27 -17.95 7.29
C ILE A 545 -33.05 -17.18 8.59
N LYS A 546 -33.25 -15.86 8.61
CA LYS A 546 -33.01 -15.00 9.78
C LYS A 546 -33.71 -15.54 11.04
N ASP A 547 -35.02 -15.73 10.97
CA ASP A 547 -35.83 -16.08 12.14
C ASP A 547 -35.49 -17.50 12.65
N ALA A 548 -35.37 -18.46 11.73
CA ALA A 548 -34.93 -19.82 12.07
C ALA A 548 -33.52 -19.85 12.68
N PHE A 549 -32.63 -18.95 12.24
CA PHE A 549 -31.29 -18.85 12.78
C PHE A 549 -31.28 -18.23 14.18
N ILE A 550 -32.08 -17.19 14.43
CA ILE A 550 -32.27 -16.61 15.78
C ILE A 550 -32.81 -17.67 16.74
N GLU A 551 -33.86 -18.40 16.36
CA GLU A 551 -34.40 -19.49 17.17
C GLU A 551 -33.34 -20.56 17.47
N ALA A 552 -32.54 -20.93 16.47
CA ALA A 552 -31.46 -21.90 16.65
C ALA A 552 -30.38 -21.39 17.61
N LEU A 553 -30.04 -20.09 17.56
CA LEU A 553 -29.07 -19.46 18.45
C LEU A 553 -29.58 -19.39 19.89
N GLN A 554 -30.84 -19.01 20.11
CA GLN A 554 -31.47 -18.92 21.43
C GLN A 554 -31.64 -20.29 22.11
N GLN A 555 -31.95 -21.34 21.35
CA GLN A 555 -32.02 -22.71 21.87
C GLN A 555 -30.65 -23.30 22.26
N SER A 556 -29.57 -22.60 21.91
CA SER A 556 -28.19 -23.04 22.12
C SER A 556 -27.49 -22.26 23.25
N GLU A 557 -28.24 -21.45 24.00
CA GLU A 557 -27.79 -20.68 25.18
C GLU A 557 -27.88 -21.46 26.49
#